data_AF-A0A925XQI8-F1
#
_entry.id   AF-A0A925XQI8-F1
#
_cell.length_a   1.000
_cell.length_b   1.000
_cell.length_c   1.000
_cell.angle_alpha   90.00
_cell.angle_beta   90.00
_cell.angle_gamma   90.00
#
_symmetry.space_group_name_H-M   'P 1'
#
loop_
_entity.id
_entity.type
_entity.pdbx_description
1 polymer ?
#
loop_
_entity_poly.entity_id
_entity_poly.type
_entity_poly.pdbx_seq_one_letter_code
_entity_poly.pdbx_strand_id
1 'polypeptide(L)' 'TTGIKFVCVIPVFLGSGGHVRRDVPQLVQQAMRTHPGVKFEVASFVGDADAVLEAIAEYASTAKVGAD' A
#
# COMPACT_ATOMS: atom_id res chain seq x y z
N THR A 1 -18.79 -9.42 22.28
CA THR A 1 -18.46 -9.12 20.86
C THR A 1 -17.06 -9.59 20.57
N THR A 2 -16.84 -10.40 19.53
CA THR A 2 -15.50 -10.82 19.09
C THR A 2 -14.87 -9.69 18.27
N GLY A 3 -13.82 -9.06 18.80
CA GLY A 3 -13.08 -8.00 18.12
C GLY A 3 -12.19 -8.52 16.98
N ILE A 4 -11.69 -7.59 16.16
CA ILE A 4 -10.73 -7.89 15.09
C ILE A 4 -9.44 -8.49 15.67
N LYS A 5 -8.88 -9.49 14.99
CA LYS A 5 -7.65 -10.18 15.41
C LYS A 5 -6.48 -9.96 14.46
N PHE A 6 -6.76 -9.54 13.23
CA PHE A 6 -5.77 -9.39 12.19
C PHE A 6 -6.10 -8.19 11.30
N VAL A 7 -5.08 -7.43 10.94
CA VAL A 7 -5.13 -6.30 10.01
C VAL A 7 -3.95 -6.42 9.05
N CYS A 8 -4.24 -6.43 7.75
CA CYS A 8 -3.22 -6.31 6.71
C CYS A 8 -3.25 -4.88 6.15
N VAL A 9 -2.10 -4.21 6.15
CA VAL A 9 -1.92 -2.86 5.64
C VAL A 9 -1.29 -2.95 4.26
N ILE A 10 -1.98 -2.43 3.25
CA ILE A 10 -1.50 -2.36 1.87
C ILE A 10 -1.22 -0.89 1.53
N PRO A 11 0.05 -0.46 1.45
CA PRO A 11 0.39 0.93 1.16
C PRO A 11 0.17 1.24 -0.33
N VAL A 12 -0.90 1.98 -0.64
CA VAL A 12 -1.24 2.38 -2.01
C VAL A 12 -0.49 3.66 -2.40
N PHE A 13 0.80 3.52 -2.70
CA PHE A 13 1.66 4.59 -3.20
C PHE A 13 2.50 4.11 -4.38
N LEU A 14 2.44 4.84 -5.50
CA LEU A 14 3.14 4.50 -6.75
C LEU A 14 4.49 5.22 -6.92
N GLY A 15 4.69 6.35 -6.23
CA GLY A 15 5.91 7.16 -6.34
C GLY A 15 7.00 6.83 -5.32
N SER A 16 8.22 7.29 -5.56
CA SER A 16 9.38 7.18 -4.66
C SER A 16 9.29 8.04 -3.38
N GLY A 17 8.08 8.46 -2.99
CA GLY A 17 7.83 9.39 -1.88
C GLY A 17 8.42 8.87 -0.57
N GLY A 18 9.65 9.32 -0.27
CA GLY A 18 10.42 8.82 0.87
C GLY A 18 9.75 9.07 2.22
N HIS A 19 8.84 10.05 2.31
CA HIS A 19 8.05 10.30 3.51
C HIS A 19 7.11 9.12 3.81
N VAL A 20 6.34 8.64 2.85
CA VAL A 20 5.37 7.54 3.09
C VAL A 20 6.08 6.25 3.47
N ARG A 21 7.23 5.96 2.84
CA ARG A 21 8.08 4.80 3.19
C ARG A 21 8.65 4.89 4.61
N ARG A 22 8.87 6.09 5.14
CA ARG A 22 9.29 6.31 6.52
C ARG A 22 8.12 6.28 7.50
N ASP A 23 7.00 6.87 7.13
CA ASP A 23 5.89 7.15 8.05
C ASP A 23 4.99 5.93 8.26
N VAL A 24 4.71 5.14 7.21
CA VAL A 24 3.83 3.96 7.31
C VAL A 24 4.32 2.95 8.35
N PRO A 25 5.61 2.53 8.37
CA PRO A 25 6.11 1.64 9.42
C PRO A 25 5.92 2.20 10.83
N GLN A 26 6.12 3.51 11.02
CA GLN A 26 5.97 4.15 12.33
C GLN A 26 4.51 4.17 12.81
N LEU A 27 3.57 4.46 11.90
CA LEU A 27 2.15 4.45 12.19
C LEU A 27 1.65 3.04 12.54
N VAL A 28 2.13 2.01 11.82
CA VAL A 28 1.77 0.62 12.12
C VAL A 28 2.34 0.19 13.48
N GLN A 29 3.59 0.53 13.78
CA GLN A 29 4.15 0.27 15.11
C GLN A 29 3.36 0.96 16.23
N GLN A 30 2.88 2.18 16.00
CA GLN A 30 2.01 2.86 16.96
C GLN A 30 0.68 2.11 17.13
N ALA A 31 0.05 1.65 16.04
CA ALA A 31 -1.18 0.88 16.10
C ALA A 31 -0.99 -0.45 16.85
N MET A 32 0.13 -1.15 16.66
CA MET A 32 0.48 -2.37 17.39
C MET A 32 0.59 -2.12 18.90
N ARG A 33 1.18 -0.99 19.32
CA ARG A 33 1.25 -0.60 20.75
C ARG A 33 -0.13 -0.30 21.33
N THR A 34 -0.98 0.39 20.58
CA THR A 34 -2.35 0.72 21.00
C THR A 34 -3.25 -0.52 21.05
N HIS A 35 -2.98 -1.54 20.23
CA HIS A 35 -3.82 -2.73 20.08
C HIS A 35 -3.01 -4.04 20.19
N PRO A 36 -2.48 -4.40 21.37
CA PRO A 36 -1.59 -5.55 21.54
C PRO A 36 -2.24 -6.91 21.24
N GLY A 37 -3.58 -6.99 21.23
CA GLY A 37 -4.34 -8.20 20.89
C GLY A 37 -4.63 -8.36 19.40
N VAL A 38 -4.13 -7.46 18.55
CA VAL A 38 -4.34 -7.46 17.10
C VAL A 38 -3.00 -7.67 16.40
N LYS A 39 -2.94 -8.66 15.52
CA LYS A 39 -1.78 -8.87 14.65
C LYS A 39 -1.86 -7.91 13.46
N PHE A 40 -0.78 -7.19 13.21
CA PHE A 40 -0.62 -6.34 12.04
C PHE A 40 0.42 -6.91 11.09
N GLU A 41 0.12 -6.90 9.80
CA GLU A 41 1.08 -7.18 8.73
C GLU A 41 1.07 -6.02 7.73
N VAL A 42 2.23 -5.73 7.15
CA VAL A 42 2.38 -4.68 6.13
C VAL A 42 2.90 -5.35 4.87
N ALA A 43 2.12 -5.26 3.80
CA ALA A 43 2.55 -5.71 2.49
C ALA A 43 3.59 -4.74 1.90
N SER A 44 4.29 -5.18 0.86
CA SER A 44 5.10 -4.28 0.03
C SER A 44 4.25 -3.12 -0.52
N PHE A 45 4.88 -1.99 -0.79
CA PHE A 45 4.23 -0.86 -1.45
C PHE A 45 3.72 -1.29 -2.82
N VAL A 46 2.51 -0.87 -3.20
CA VAL A 46 1.93 -1.27 -4.49
C VAL A 46 2.77 -0.80 -5.69
N GLY A 47 3.51 0.31 -5.55
CA GLY A 47 4.44 0.79 -6.57
C GLY A 47 5.64 -0.12 -6.82
N ASP A 48 5.94 -1.05 -5.91
CA ASP A 48 7.01 -2.04 -6.07
C ASP A 48 6.48 -3.40 -6.61
N ALA A 49 5.16 -3.53 -6.80
CA ALA A 49 4.56 -4.79 -7.22
C ALA A 49 4.49 -4.88 -8.75
N ASP A 50 5.19 -5.85 -9.33
CA ASP A 50 5.25 -6.06 -10.80
C ASP A 50 3.85 -6.12 -11.43
N ALA A 51 2.92 -6.85 -10.82
CA ALA A 51 1.55 -6.96 -11.31
C ALA A 51 0.81 -5.62 -11.36
N VAL A 52 1.12 -4.69 -10.44
CA VAL A 52 0.51 -3.35 -10.44
C VAL A 52 1.14 -2.48 -11.53
N LEU A 53 2.47 -2.56 -11.70
CA LEU A 53 3.17 -1.85 -12.76
C LEU A 53 2.72 -2.33 -14.15
N GLU A 54 2.54 -3.63 -14.32
CA GLU A 54 2.02 -4.23 -15.55
C GLU A 54 0.59 -3.77 -15.84
N ALA A 55 -0.30 -3.80 -14.85
CA ALA A 55 -1.67 -3.30 -15.00
C ALA A 55 -1.73 -1.80 -15.36
N ILE A 56 -0.84 -0.97 -14.78
CA ILE A 56 -0.73 0.45 -15.12
C ILE A 56 -0.22 0.62 -16.56
N ALA A 57 0.76 -0.17 -16.99
CA ALA A 57 1.29 -0.13 -18.34
C ALA A 57 0.23 -0.55 -19.37
N GLU A 58 -0.52 -1.62 -19.08
CA GLU A 58 -1.65 -2.07 -19.89
C GLU A 58 -2.69 -0.96 -20.01
N TYR A 59 -3.14 -0.39 -18.89
CA TYR A 59 -4.06 0.73 -18.90
C TYR A 59 -3.54 1.91 -19.74
N ALA A 60 -2.28 2.31 -19.54
CA ALA A 60 -1.66 3.41 -20.27
C ALA A 60 -1.61 3.15 -21.79
N SER A 61 -1.44 1.90 -22.21
CA SER A 61 -1.47 1.52 -23.62
C SER A 61 -2.86 1.68 -24.27
N THR A 62 -3.92 1.57 -23.47
CA THR A 62 -5.31 1.78 -23.93
C THR A 62 -5.71 3.26 -23.94
N ALA A 63 -4.95 4.11 -23.24
CA ALA A 63 -5.21 5.53 -23.21
C ALA A 63 -4.90 6.14 -24.58
N LYS A 64 -5.95 6.42 -25.36
CA LYS A 64 -5.83 7.27 -26.55
C LYS A 64 -5.54 8.69 -26.08
N VAL A 65 -4.27 9.06 -26.02
CA VAL A 65 -3.89 10.47 -25.99
C VAL A 65 -4.23 11.00 -27.37
N GLY A 66 -5.18 11.94 -27.45
CA GLY A 66 -5.58 12.54 -28.72
C GLY A 66 -4.35 13.09 -29.44
N ALA A 67 -3.97 12.44 -30.54
CA ALA A 67 -3.33 13.13 -31.64
C ALA A 67 -4.50 13.64 -32.49
N ASP A 68 -4.94 14.86 -32.17
CA ASP A 68 -5.58 15.87 -33.02
C ASP A 68 -5.95 17.10 -32.17
#